data_AF-A0A2H6EEN1-F1
#
_entry.id   AF-A0A2H6EEN1-F1
#
_cell.length_a   1.000
_cell.length_b   1.000
_cell.length_c   1.000
_cell.angle_alpha   90.00
_cell.angle_beta   90.00
_cell.angle_gamma   90.00
#
_symmetry.space_group_name_H-M   'P 1'
#
loop_
_entity.id
_entity.type
_entity.pdbx_description
1 polymer ?
#
loop_
_entity_poly.entity_id
_entity_poly.type
_entity_poly.pdbx_seq_one_letter_code
_entity_poly.pdbx_strand_id
1 'polypeptide(L)' 'MKTKLDIAKNWLPRYTGTPLDEFGDYMLLTNFHEYVRKFVREGWNIERE' A
#
# COMPACT_ATOMS: atom_id res chain seq x y z
N MET A 1 -28.13 2.51 -2.14
CA MET A 1 -27.52 1.32 -1.53
C MET A 1 -26.02 1.40 -1.77
N LYS A 2 -25.15 1.26 -0.76
CA LYS A 2 -23.70 1.34 -1.00
C LYS A 2 -23.25 0.08 -1.74
N THR A 3 -22.55 0.25 -2.85
CA THR A 3 -22.00 -0.88 -3.62
C THR A 3 -20.78 -1.47 -2.89
N LYS A 4 -20.38 -2.69 -3.27
CA LYS A 4 -19.12 -3.29 -2.77
C LYS A 4 -17.92 -2.37 -3.03
N LEU A 5 -17.92 -1.70 -4.18
CA LEU A 5 -16.87 -0.75 -4.56
C LEU A 5 -16.87 0.48 -3.64
N ASP A 6 -18.03 1.03 -3.31
CA ASP A 6 -18.14 2.18 -2.40
C ASP A 6 -17.63 1.85 -1.00
N ILE A 7 -17.88 0.62 -0.53
CA ILE A 7 -17.37 0.14 0.76
C ILE A 7 -15.85 -0.02 0.71
N ALA A 8 -15.33 -0.67 -0.33
CA ALA A 8 -13.89 -0.87 -0.50
C ALA A 8 -13.13 0.46 -0.58
N LYS A 9 -13.61 1.42 -1.38
CA LYS A 9 -13.04 2.77 -1.51
C LYS A 9 -13.05 3.53 -0.18
N ASN A 10 -14.05 3.29 0.67
CA ASN A 10 -14.11 3.93 1.98
C ASN A 10 -13.16 3.30 3.01
N TRP A 11 -12.97 1.98 2.97
CA TRP A 11 -12.23 1.23 3.99
C TRP A 11 -10.73 1.18 3.71
N LEU A 12 -10.32 0.98 2.46
CA LEU A 12 -8.90 0.82 2.10
C LEU A 12 -8.00 1.96 2.63
N PRO A 13 -8.33 3.26 2.45
CA PRO A 13 -7.50 4.35 2.98
C PRO A 13 -7.51 4.42 4.52
N ARG A 14 -8.56 3.92 5.19
CA ARG A 14 -8.64 3.92 6.66
C ARG A 14 -7.72 2.89 7.30
N TYR A 15 -7.54 1.74 6.65
CA TYR A 15 -6.70 0.66 7.17
C TYR A 15 -5.23 0.78 6.74
N THR A 16 -4.97 1.43 5.60
CA THR A 16 -3.61 1.59 5.07
C THR A 16 -2.99 2.94 5.44
N GLY A 17 -3.81 3.96 5.69
CA GLY A 17 -3.34 5.33 5.82
C GLY A 17 -2.94 5.98 4.48
N THR A 18 -3.18 5.29 3.35
CA THR A 18 -2.76 5.72 2.02
C THR A 18 -3.98 6.15 1.19
N PRO A 19 -3.96 7.35 0.57
CA PRO A 19 -4.97 7.78 -0.42
C PRO A 19 -5.11 6.79 -1.58
N LEU A 20 -6.31 6.71 -2.16
CA LEU A 20 -6.61 5.74 -3.23
C LEU A 20 -5.81 5.96 -4.52
N ASP A 21 -5.43 7.20 -4.79
CA ASP A 21 -4.65 7.66 -5.94
C ASP A 21 -3.13 7.46 -5.80
N GLU A 22 -2.67 7.10 -4.60
CA GLU A 22 -1.25 6.76 -4.34
C GLU A 22 -0.97 5.25 -4.48
N PHE A 23 -1.99 4.41 -4.70
CA PHE A 23 -1.78 2.99 -4.95
C PHE A 23 -1.28 2.76 -6.38
N GLY A 24 -0.17 2.02 -6.50
CA GLY A 24 0.30 1.53 -7.80
C GLY A 24 -0.50 0.33 -8.31
N ASP A 25 -0.27 -0.03 -9.57
CA ASP A 25 -0.95 -1.14 -10.25
C ASP A 25 -0.59 -2.52 -9.66
N TYR A 26 0.53 -2.61 -8.93
CA TYR A 26 1.05 -3.84 -8.35
C TYR A 26 1.13 -3.74 -6.83
N MET A 27 0.54 -4.72 -6.13
CA MET A 27 0.57 -4.81 -4.68
C MET A 27 1.36 -6.04 -4.23
N LEU A 28 2.24 -5.86 -3.25
CA LEU A 28 2.89 -6.94 -2.53
C LEU A 28 2.27 -7.03 -1.14
N LEU A 29 1.87 -8.25 -0.74
CA LEU A 29 1.31 -8.52 0.58
C LEU A 29 2.31 -9.36 1.38
N THR A 30 2.49 -9.01 2.64
CA THR A 30 3.34 -9.77 3.56
C THR A 30 2.74 -9.75 4.95
N ASN A 31 2.88 -10.87 5.66
CA ASN A 31 2.60 -10.99 7.09
C ASN A 31 3.87 -10.80 7.95
N PHE A 32 5.02 -10.50 7.33
CA PHE A 32 6.29 -10.28 8.01
C PHE A 32 6.69 -8.81 8.00
N HIS A 33 6.65 -8.17 9.16
CA HIS A 33 6.99 -6.75 9.30
C HIS A 33 8.46 -6.45 8.91
N GLU A 34 9.36 -7.43 9.01
CA GLU A 34 10.75 -7.30 8.55
C GLU A 34 10.87 -7.05 7.04
N TYR A 35 9.96 -7.59 6.23
CA TYR A 35 9.98 -7.37 4.78
C TYR A 35 9.69 -5.91 4.45
N VAL A 36 8.78 -5.28 5.19
CA VAL A 36 8.49 -3.84 5.04
C VAL A 36 9.73 -3.01 5.35
N ARG A 37 10.44 -3.32 6.44
CA ARG A 37 11.69 -2.61 6.80
C ARG A 37 12.77 -2.74 5.73
N LYS A 38 12.99 -3.96 5.23
CA LYS A 38 13.98 -4.21 4.17
C LYS A 38 13.59 -3.53 2.85
N PHE A 39 12.33 -3.62 2.47
CA PHE A 39 11.80 -2.99 1.27
C PHE A 39 12.03 -1.47 1.29
N VAL A 40 11.75 -0.80 2.40
CA VAL A 40 12.01 0.64 2.53
C VAL A 40 13.50 0.96 2.45
N ARG A 41 14.36 0.19 3.13
CA ARG A 41 15.81 0.40 3.14
C ARG A 41 16.44 0.23 1.75
N GLU A 42 16.01 -0.80 1.02
CA GLU A 42 16.59 -1.16 -0.28
C GLU A 42 15.95 -0.36 -1.42
N GLY A 43 14.64 -0.10 -1.36
CA GLY A 43 13.94 0.78 -2.30
C GLY A 43 14.48 2.21 -2.29
N TRP A 44 14.85 2.74 -1.12
CA TRP A 44 15.53 4.04 -1.00
C TRP A 44 16.89 4.10 -1.71
N ASN A 45 17.57 2.97 -1.88
CA ASN A 45 18.86 2.94 -2.58
C ASN A 45 18.68 2.92 -4.11
N ILE A 46 17.55 2.45 -4.62
CA ILE A 46 17.27 2.37 -6.06
C ILE A 46 17.02 3.76 -6.67
N GLU A 47 16.47 4.71 -5.90
CA GLU A 47 16.20 6.08 -6.37
C GLU A 47 17.43 7.02 -6.28
N ARG A 48 18.59 6.53 -5.83
CA ARG A 48 19.81 7.33 -5.63
C ARG A 48 20.96 7.02 -6.61
N GLU A 49 20.72 6.19 -7.63
CA GLU A 49 21.61 5.96 -8.77
C GLU A 49 21.02 6.58 -10.05
#